data_AF-A0A2V6MPF7-F1
#
_entry.id   AF-A0A2V6MPF7-F1
#
_cell.length_a   1.000
_cell.length_b   1.000
_cell.length_c   1.000
_cell.angle_alpha   90.00
_cell.angle_beta   90.00
_cell.angle_gamma   90.00
#
_symmetry.space_group_name_H-M   'P 1'
#
loop_
_entity.id
_entity.type
_entity.pdbx_description
1 polymer ?
#
loop_
_entity_poly.entity_id
_entity_poly.type
_entity_poly.pdbx_seq_one_letter_code
_entity_poly.pdbx_strand_id
1 'polypeptide(L)'
;GSTCNVPPQGGRKHPHQEYIQVNTEKILFICGGAFVGLDKIVQKRIGQKVMGFGSPTLEVEAALAREAVRRVEPEDLLAFGMIPEFIGRLPVVAALDALTEEEMVAILTDTKNAMLK
;
A
#
# COMPACT_ATOMS: atom_id res chain seq x y z
N GLY A 1 -15.68 -0.21 14.77
CA GLY A 1 -15.62 -1.69 14.78
C GLY A 1 -17.00 -2.27 14.50
N SER A 2 -17.08 -3.58 14.34
CA SER A 2 -18.34 -4.34 14.24
C SER A 2 -18.20 -5.71 14.90
N THR A 3 -19.31 -6.28 15.37
CA THR A 3 -19.38 -7.66 15.85
C THR A 3 -19.66 -8.60 14.68
N CYS A 4 -18.72 -9.49 14.41
CA CYS A 4 -18.74 -10.40 13.26
C CYS A 4 -18.97 -11.85 13.72
N ASN A 5 -19.81 -12.59 12.99
CA ASN A 5 -20.00 -14.03 13.20
C ASN A 5 -18.98 -14.83 12.38
N VAL A 6 -18.17 -15.65 13.05
CA VAL A 6 -17.09 -16.47 12.48
C VAL A 6 -17.37 -17.97 12.76
N PRO A 7 -17.27 -18.86 11.76
CA PRO A 7 -17.44 -20.30 11.96
C PRO A 7 -16.25 -20.90 12.75
N PRO A 8 -16.48 -21.76 13.76
CA PRO A 8 -15.43 -22.23 14.67
C PRO A 8 -14.40 -23.17 14.04
N GLN A 9 -14.75 -23.91 12.98
CA GLN A 9 -13.88 -24.93 12.37
C GLN A 9 -13.35 -24.56 10.98
N GLY A 10 -13.48 -23.28 10.58
CA GLY A 10 -13.26 -22.90 9.18
C GLY A 10 -14.32 -23.52 8.25
N GLY A 11 -14.46 -22.98 7.05
CA GLY A 11 -15.50 -23.38 6.09
C GLY A 11 -16.53 -22.29 5.80
N ARG A 12 -17.46 -22.56 4.87
CA ARG A 12 -18.51 -21.61 4.48
C ARG A 12 -19.52 -21.44 5.61
N LYS A 13 -20.04 -20.22 5.77
CA LYS A 13 -21.12 -19.91 6.72
C LYS A 13 -22.36 -20.75 6.39
N HIS A 14 -22.60 -21.82 7.14
CA HIS A 14 -23.83 -22.62 7.03
C HIS A 14 -24.86 -22.18 8.08
N PRO A 15 -26.14 -22.01 7.71
CA PRO A 15 -27.17 -21.46 8.61
C PRO A 15 -27.36 -22.19 9.95
N HIS A 16 -27.05 -23.49 10.01
CA HIS A 16 -27.24 -24.33 11.20
C HIS A 16 -25.98 -24.48 12.07
N GLN A 17 -24.87 -23.84 11.71
CA GLN A 17 -23.62 -23.93 12.46
C GLN A 17 -23.58 -22.87 13.57
N GLU A 18 -23.08 -23.26 14.75
CA GLU A 18 -22.80 -22.31 15.83
C GLU A 18 -21.72 -21.32 15.39
N TYR A 19 -21.89 -20.04 15.74
CA TYR A 19 -20.98 -18.96 15.38
C TYR A 19 -20.27 -18.42 16.62
N ILE A 20 -19.00 -18.08 16.46
CA ILE A 20 -18.26 -17.27 17.43
C ILE A 20 -18.47 -15.81 17.07
N GLN A 21 -18.89 -15.00 18.05
CA GLN A 21 -18.97 -13.55 17.91
C GLN A 21 -17.61 -12.92 18.19
N VAL A 22 -17.11 -12.14 17.23
CA VAL A 22 -15.81 -11.44 17.34
C VAL A 22 -16.05 -9.94 17.20
N ASN A 23 -15.70 -9.17 18.23
CA ASN A 23 -15.68 -7.70 18.14
C ASN A 23 -14.36 -7.24 17.50
N THR A 24 -14.47 -6.51 16.40
CA THR A 24 -13.32 -6.00 15.61
C THR A 24 -12.83 -4.61 16.02
N GLU A 25 -13.42 -3.98 17.04
CA GLU A 25 -13.09 -2.60 17.45
C GLU A 25 -11.62 -2.39 17.83
N LYS A 26 -10.97 -3.38 18.45
CA LYS A 26 -9.58 -3.30 18.91
C LYS A 26 -8.61 -4.12 18.07
N ILE A 27 -9.06 -4.59 16.90
CA ILE A 27 -8.18 -5.30 15.97
C ILE A 27 -7.45 -4.26 15.12
N LEU A 28 -6.12 -4.34 15.09
CA LEU A 28 -5.30 -3.51 14.19
C LEU A 28 -5.42 -4.07 12.77
N PHE A 29 -5.80 -3.20 11.83
CA PHE A 29 -5.81 -3.51 10.41
C PHE A 29 -4.63 -2.84 9.73
N ILE A 30 -3.81 -3.64 9.05
CA ILE A 30 -2.75 -3.16 8.16
C ILE A 30 -3.14 -3.59 6.76
N CYS A 31 -3.43 -2.62 5.89
CA CYS A 31 -3.74 -2.85 4.49
C CYS A 31 -2.55 -2.39 3.66
N GLY A 32 -1.99 -3.29 2.84
CA GLY A 32 -0.85 -3.00 1.97
C GLY A 32 -1.10 -3.56 0.57
N GLY A 33 -0.48 -2.93 -0.43
CA GLY A 33 -0.59 -3.33 -1.82
C GLY A 33 0.36 -2.52 -2.71
N ALA A 34 0.51 -2.95 -3.96
CA ALA A 34 1.25 -2.21 -4.99
C ALA A 34 0.26 -1.39 -5.83
N PHE A 35 0.42 -0.06 -5.81
CA PHE A 35 -0.49 0.87 -6.47
C PHE A 35 0.12 1.39 -7.78
N VAL A 36 0.10 0.54 -8.81
CA VAL A 36 0.68 0.86 -10.12
C VAL A 36 -0.03 2.06 -10.75
N GLY A 37 0.71 3.12 -11.06
CA GLY A 37 0.18 4.34 -11.68
C GLY A 37 -0.32 5.40 -10.71
N LEU A 38 -0.30 5.14 -9.40
CA LEU A 38 -0.61 6.15 -8.37
C LEU A 38 0.40 7.31 -8.40
N ASP A 39 1.67 7.00 -8.65
CA ASP A 39 2.76 7.96 -8.86
C ASP A 39 2.40 9.03 -9.91
N LYS A 40 1.80 8.62 -11.03
CA LYS A 40 1.39 9.54 -12.11
C LYS A 40 0.26 10.46 -11.70
N ILE A 41 -0.70 9.96 -10.89
CA ILE A 41 -1.80 10.76 -10.35
C ILE A 41 -1.24 11.84 -9.43
N VAL A 42 -0.35 11.44 -8.52
CA VAL A 42 0.28 12.35 -7.57
C VAL A 42 1.19 13.37 -8.27
N GLN A 43 1.98 12.96 -9.27
CA GLN A 43 2.79 13.87 -10.08
C GLN A 43 1.94 14.93 -10.81
N LYS A 44 0.79 14.50 -11.35
CA LYS A 44 -0.16 15.40 -12.01
C LYS A 44 -0.72 16.44 -11.03
N ARG A 45 -0.98 16.04 -9.78
CA ARG A 45 -1.43 16.93 -8.70
C ARG A 45 -0.35 17.93 -8.28
N ILE A 46 0.88 17.46 -8.08
CA ILE A 46 2.02 18.30 -7.66
C ILE A 46 2.48 19.24 -8.80
N GLY A 47 2.05 18.99 -10.04
CA GLY A 47 2.41 19.84 -11.18
C GLY A 47 3.80 19.58 -11.74
N GLN A 48 4.40 18.43 -11.43
CA GLN A 48 5.66 17.98 -12.03
C GLN A 48 5.39 17.52 -13.47
N LYS A 49 5.21 18.48 -14.38
CA LYS A 49 5.23 18.24 -15.82
C LYS A 49 6.64 18.49 -16.34
N VAL A 50 7.31 17.46 -16.83
CA VAL A 50 8.52 17.63 -17.63
C VAL A 50 8.08 18.17 -18.98
N MET A 51 8.12 19.49 -19.17
CA MET A 51 7.77 20.15 -20.43
C MET A 51 9.07 20.74 -21.02
N GLY A 52 9.64 20.07 -22.03
CA GLY A 52 10.87 20.49 -22.69
C GLY A 52 11.44 19.44 -23.67
N PHE A 53 12.31 19.87 -24.58
CA PHE A 53 12.90 19.05 -25.67
C PHE A 53 13.96 18.02 -25.24
N GLY A 54 14.10 17.76 -23.94
CA GLY A 54 14.90 16.67 -23.41
C GLY A 54 13.98 15.69 -22.70
N SER A 55 13.88 14.45 -23.19
CA SER A 55 13.26 13.39 -22.39
C SER A 55 14.00 13.31 -21.07
N PRO A 56 13.30 13.30 -19.91
CA PRO A 56 13.97 13.02 -18.65
C PRO A 56 14.69 11.68 -18.77
N THR A 57 15.88 11.58 -18.18
CA THR A 57 16.56 10.30 -18.05
C THR A 57 15.74 9.38 -17.14
N LEU A 58 15.85 8.06 -17.35
CA LEU A 58 15.15 7.06 -16.53
C LEU A 58 15.39 7.24 -15.02
N GLU A 59 16.58 7.72 -14.64
CA GLU A 59 16.92 8.03 -13.25
C GLU A 59 16.09 9.18 -12.67
N VAL A 60 15.87 10.24 -13.46
CA VAL A 60 15.05 11.39 -13.04
C VAL A 60 13.60 10.96 -12.89
N GLU A 61 13.07 10.16 -13.81
CA GLU A 61 11.71 9.62 -13.70
C GLU A 61 11.54 8.75 -12.46
N ALA A 62 12.50 7.86 -12.17
CA ALA A 62 12.46 7.01 -10.99
C ALA A 62 12.54 7.82 -9.68
N ALA A 63 13.36 8.89 -9.63
CA ALA A 63 13.44 9.79 -8.49
C ALA A 63 12.11 10.55 -8.26
N LEU A 64 11.50 11.06 -9.33
CA LEU A 64 10.21 11.75 -9.27
C LEU A 64 9.09 10.79 -8.83
N ALA A 65 9.10 9.54 -9.29
CA ALA A 65 8.13 8.54 -8.86
C ALA A 65 8.27 8.23 -7.36
N ARG A 66 9.50 8.07 -6.84
CA ARG A 66 9.76 7.87 -5.41
C ARG A 66 9.26 9.06 -4.58
N GLU A 67 9.56 10.29 -4.99
CA GLU A 67 9.10 11.50 -4.30
C GLU A 67 7.56 11.61 -4.32
N ALA A 68 6.94 11.28 -5.46
CA ALA A 68 5.50 11.33 -5.62
C ALA A 68 4.79 10.37 -4.66
N VAL A 69 5.22 9.11 -4.55
CA VAL A 69 4.57 8.13 -3.65
C VAL A 69 4.65 8.56 -2.17
N ARG A 70 5.72 9.28 -1.77
CA ARG A 70 5.84 9.83 -0.40
C ARG A 70 4.90 11.01 -0.12
N ARG A 71 4.36 11.63 -1.16
CA ARG A 71 3.44 12.78 -1.07
C ARG A 71 2.00 12.41 -1.40
N VAL A 72 1.63 11.13 -1.28
CA VAL A 72 0.24 10.68 -1.49
C VAL A 72 -0.70 11.38 -0.52
N GLU A 73 -1.80 11.90 -1.06
CA GLU A 73 -2.92 12.44 -0.29
C GLU A 73 -4.22 11.64 -0.52
N PRO A 74 -5.24 11.76 0.37
CA PRO A 74 -6.51 11.05 0.21
C PRO A 74 -7.21 11.29 -1.13
N GLU A 75 -7.07 12.48 -1.72
CA GLU A 75 -7.64 12.80 -3.03
C GLU A 75 -6.99 12.02 -4.18
N ASP A 76 -5.70 11.67 -4.05
CA ASP A 76 -5.00 10.82 -5.03
C ASP A 76 -5.56 9.39 -4.99
N LEU A 77 -5.86 8.88 -3.79
CA LEU A 77 -6.46 7.55 -3.61
C LEU A 77 -7.90 7.48 -4.13
N LEU A 78 -8.66 8.58 -3.98
CA LEU A 78 -9.98 8.71 -4.57
C LEU A 78 -9.91 8.71 -6.11
N ALA A 79 -9.01 9.50 -6.68
CA ALA A 79 -8.77 9.54 -8.12
C ALA A 79 -8.25 8.20 -8.68
N PHE A 80 -7.52 7.43 -7.86
CA PHE A 80 -7.08 6.07 -8.18
C PHE A 80 -8.23 5.06 -8.20
N GLY A 81 -9.36 5.36 -7.55
CA GLY A 81 -10.58 4.54 -7.57
C GLY A 81 -10.99 3.97 -6.22
N MET A 82 -10.36 4.38 -5.11
CA MET A 82 -10.83 4.02 -3.78
C MET A 82 -12.06 4.83 -3.37
N ILE A 83 -12.96 4.22 -2.60
CA ILE A 83 -14.14 4.92 -2.08
C ILE A 83 -13.79 5.74 -0.81
N PRO A 84 -14.41 6.92 -0.60
CA PRO A 84 -14.11 7.80 0.54
C PRO A 84 -14.27 7.13 1.90
N GLU A 85 -15.29 6.29 2.08
CA GLU A 85 -15.57 5.61 3.35
C GLU A 85 -14.48 4.62 3.73
N PHE A 86 -13.78 4.05 2.74
CA PHE A 86 -12.67 3.14 2.96
C PHE A 86 -11.40 3.91 3.31
N ILE A 87 -11.09 4.99 2.57
CA ILE A 87 -9.95 5.87 2.85
C ILE A 87 -10.08 6.47 4.25
N GLY A 88 -11.27 6.90 4.66
CA GLY A 88 -11.53 7.45 5.98
C GLY A 88 -11.29 6.47 7.15
N ARG A 89 -11.25 5.16 6.88
CA ARG A 89 -10.89 4.14 7.89
C ARG A 89 -9.38 3.90 8.00
N LEU A 90 -8.59 4.45 7.08
CA LEU A 90 -7.14 4.26 6.99
C LEU A 90 -6.42 5.63 7.10
N PRO A 91 -6.39 6.25 8.30
CA PRO A 91 -5.83 7.59 8.47
C PRO A 91 -4.29 7.63 8.40
N VAL A 92 -3.62 6.48 8.50
CA VAL A 92 -2.16 6.38 8.44
C VAL A 92 -1.76 5.76 7.11
N VAL A 93 -0.94 6.49 6.36
CA VAL A 93 -0.37 6.04 5.09
C VAL A 93 1.14 5.95 5.24
N ALA A 94 1.71 4.82 4.81
CA ALA A 94 3.15 4.61 4.77
C ALA A 94 3.56 4.23 3.35
N ALA A 95 4.50 4.97 2.79
CA ALA A 95 5.13 4.67 1.50
C ALA A 95 6.41 3.87 1.72
N LEU A 96 6.63 2.85 0.89
CA LEU A 96 7.88 2.10 0.85
C LEU A 96 8.67 2.51 -0.40
N ASP A 97 9.99 2.66 -0.25
CA ASP A 97 10.86 2.94 -1.39
C ASP A 97 11.23 1.67 -2.15
N ALA A 98 11.60 1.84 -3.41
CA ALA A 98 12.22 0.77 -4.19
C ALA A 98 13.62 0.45 -3.65
N LEU A 99 13.91 -0.84 -3.51
CA LEU A 99 15.18 -1.34 -3.01
C LEU A 99 16.37 -0.86 -3.85
N THR A 100 17.45 -0.50 -3.15
CA THR A 100 18.77 -0.25 -3.71
C THR A 100 19.57 -1.55 -3.83
N GLU A 101 20.68 -1.51 -4.57
CA GLU A 101 21.55 -2.67 -4.72
C GLU A 101 22.14 -3.11 -3.38
N GLU A 102 22.56 -2.15 -2.56
CA GLU A 102 23.12 -2.38 -1.23
C GLU A 102 22.11 -3.03 -0.29
N GLU A 103 20.84 -2.58 -0.34
CA GLU A 103 19.76 -3.18 0.44
C GLU A 103 19.42 -4.61 -0.03
N MET A 104 19.46 -4.87 -1.33
CA MET A 104 19.29 -6.23 -1.85
C MET A 104 20.39 -7.17 -1.36
N VAL A 105 21.65 -6.72 -1.37
CA VAL A 105 22.77 -7.50 -0.82
C VAL A 105 22.54 -7.80 0.66
N ALA A 106 22.19 -6.78 1.46
CA ALA A 106 21.91 -6.96 2.88
C ALA A 106 20.74 -7.93 3.16
N ILE A 107 19.69 -7.90 2.33
CA ILE A 107 18.56 -8.85 2.42
C ILE A 107 19.05 -10.29 2.24
N LEU A 108 19.97 -10.51 1.29
CA LEU A 108 20.51 -11.82 0.93
C LEU A 108 21.56 -12.36 1.91
N THR A 109 22.20 -11.52 2.71
CA THR A 109 23.28 -11.93 3.65
C THR A 109 22.89 -11.85 5.13
N ASP A 110 22.26 -10.75 5.55
CA ASP A 110 22.25 -10.37 6.97
C ASP A 110 20.95 -10.75 7.66
N THR A 111 19.86 -10.89 6.91
CA THR A 111 18.53 -11.17 7.47
C THR A 111 18.48 -12.55 8.15
N LYS A 112 17.54 -12.73 9.09
CA LYS A 112 17.40 -13.98 9.85
C LYS A 112 17.18 -15.20 8.95
N ASN A 113 16.44 -15.00 7.86
CA ASN A 113 16.08 -16.03 6.88
C ASN A 113 16.73 -15.75 5.51
N ALA A 114 17.95 -15.21 5.52
CA ALA A 114 18.68 -14.86 4.30
C ALA A 114 19.03 -16.11 3.48
N MET A 115 19.02 -15.99 2.15
CA MET A 115 19.22 -17.13 1.23
C MET A 115 20.62 -17.76 1.31
N LEU A 116 21.60 -16.99 1.76
CA LEU A 116 23.00 -17.44 1.87
C LEU A 116 23.34 -18.01 3.27
N LYS A 117 22.35 -18.15 4.16
CA LYS A 117 22.45 -18.90 5.43
C LYS A 117 21.85 -20.29 5.28
#